data_AF-A0A2M8JSJ0-F1
#
_entry.id   AF-A0A2M8JSJ0-F1
#
_cell.length_a   1.000
_cell.length_b   1.000
_cell.length_c   1.000
_cell.angle_alpha   90.00
_cell.angle_beta   90.00
_cell.angle_gamma   90.00
#
_symmetry.space_group_name_H-M   'P 1'
#
loop_
_entity.id
_entity.type
_entity.pdbx_description
1 polymer ?
#
loop_
_entity_poly.entity_id
_entity_poly.type
_entity_poly.pdbx_seq_one_letter_code
_entity_poly.pdbx_strand_id
1 'polypeptide(L)'
;MASISNLNEATAELTRIIHSKGGKIIKTENLSNRGRFGNLRLFTDMNEVYHLKFSKKLIEPRPKTPTNNSDLDEKLRLAVKYFGNGENTLNGLDEDLLLELIEIESTGQQTYFVTVMSDGRVLWRSGREAYEFVQRYDTIIHFPKAFQQPVGFVPTGWLINKSNLIIGLPNILK
;
A
#
# COMPACT_ATOMS: atom_id res chain seq x y z
N MET A 1 10.45 0.79 16.90
CA MET A 1 10.58 1.37 15.55
C MET A 1 10.46 2.89 15.68
N ALA A 2 11.22 3.64 14.90
CA ALA A 2 11.13 5.11 14.94
C ALA A 2 9.74 5.55 14.44
N SER A 3 9.13 6.52 15.13
CA SER A 3 7.87 7.12 14.70
C SER A 3 8.10 7.89 13.41
N ILE A 4 7.24 7.68 12.40
CA ILE A 4 7.28 8.39 11.12
C ILE A 4 6.19 9.47 11.14
N SER A 5 6.59 10.73 11.08
CA SER A 5 5.71 11.87 11.30
C SER A 5 5.14 12.46 10.01
N ASN A 6 5.84 12.27 8.88
CA ASN A 6 5.55 12.92 7.61
C ASN A 6 6.03 12.11 6.39
N LEU A 7 5.66 12.59 5.19
CA LEU A 7 6.00 11.96 3.91
C LEU A 7 7.51 11.90 3.63
N ASN A 8 8.30 12.88 4.08
CA ASN A 8 9.74 12.89 3.86
C ASN A 8 10.42 11.77 4.65
N GLU A 9 10.03 11.59 5.91
CA GLU A 9 10.49 10.47 6.75
C GLU A 9 10.04 9.12 6.18
N ALA A 10 8.79 9.04 5.69
CA ALA A 10 8.29 7.85 5.02
C ALA A 10 9.10 7.51 3.76
N THR A 11 9.50 8.54 2.99
CA THR A 11 10.33 8.39 1.79
C THR A 11 11.73 7.93 2.16
N ALA A 12 12.32 8.49 3.22
CA ALA A 12 13.63 8.09 3.71
C ALA A 12 13.63 6.61 4.15
N GLU A 13 12.59 6.16 4.85
CA GLU A 13 12.49 4.77 5.30
C GLU A 13 12.31 3.80 4.12
N LEU A 14 11.46 4.12 3.15
CA LEU A 14 11.32 3.31 1.94
C LEU A 14 12.61 3.30 1.13
N THR A 15 13.30 4.44 1.00
CA THR A 15 14.60 4.55 0.32
C THR A 15 15.64 3.65 0.99
N ARG A 16 15.70 3.65 2.33
CA ARG A 16 16.58 2.76 3.10
C ARG A 16 16.32 1.29 2.77
N ILE A 17 15.05 0.89 2.70
CA ILE A 17 14.65 -0.47 2.33
C ILE A 17 15.04 -0.81 0.89
N ILE A 18 14.79 0.08 -0.08
CA ILE A 18 15.17 -0.12 -1.49
C ILE A 18 16.69 -0.30 -1.60
N HIS A 19 17.46 0.59 -0.98
CA HIS A 19 18.92 0.52 -0.97
C HIS A 19 19.44 -0.74 -0.28
N SER A 20 18.79 -1.21 0.79
CA SER A 20 19.18 -2.47 1.46
C SER A 20 19.02 -3.71 0.59
N LYS A 21 18.18 -3.66 -0.46
CA LYS A 21 18.06 -4.71 -1.48
C LYS A 21 19.06 -4.55 -2.63
N GLY A 22 19.87 -3.49 -2.64
CA GLY A 22 20.79 -3.16 -3.72
C GLY A 22 20.21 -2.25 -4.81
N GLY A 23 18.95 -1.82 -4.70
CA GLY A 23 18.34 -0.90 -5.66
C GLY A 23 18.80 0.55 -5.46
N LYS A 24 18.88 1.33 -6.54
CA LYS A 24 19.14 2.76 -6.50
C LYS A 24 17.97 3.54 -7.07
N ILE A 25 17.54 4.59 -6.38
CA ILE A 25 16.49 5.49 -6.89
C ILE A 25 17.09 6.36 -8.00
N ILE A 26 16.50 6.30 -9.19
CA ILE A 26 16.91 7.07 -10.37
C ILE A 26 15.96 8.24 -10.68
N LYS A 27 14.69 8.15 -10.24
CA LYS A 27 13.69 9.19 -10.44
C LYS A 27 12.67 9.13 -9.30
N THR A 28 12.25 10.30 -8.83
CA THR A 28 11.15 10.45 -7.88
C THR A 28 10.07 11.33 -8.51
N GLU A 29 8.82 10.88 -8.48
CA GLU A 29 7.67 11.67 -8.90
C GLU A 29 6.80 12.03 -7.71
N ASN A 30 6.53 13.32 -7.53
CA ASN A 30 5.60 13.80 -6.52
C ASN A 30 4.20 13.97 -7.09
N LEU A 31 3.24 13.20 -6.58
CA LEU A 31 1.87 13.18 -7.08
C LEU A 31 0.99 14.29 -6.46
N SER A 32 1.54 15.11 -5.56
CA SER A 32 0.83 16.24 -4.95
C SER A 32 0.36 17.27 -6.00
N ASN A 33 1.10 17.43 -7.10
CA ASN A 33 0.70 18.30 -8.22
C ASN A 33 -0.58 17.84 -8.92
N ARG A 34 -0.98 16.58 -8.70
CA ARG A 34 -2.22 15.96 -9.21
C ARG A 34 -3.30 15.88 -8.13
N GLY A 35 -3.15 16.61 -7.01
CA GLY A 35 -4.05 16.57 -5.87
C GLY A 35 -3.91 15.32 -4.99
N ARG A 36 -2.93 14.45 -5.24
CA ARG A 36 -2.71 13.18 -4.51
C ARG A 36 -1.71 13.37 -3.35
N PHE A 37 -2.05 14.22 -2.40
CA PHE A 37 -1.18 14.51 -1.25
C PHE A 37 -0.81 13.24 -0.48
N GLY A 38 0.45 13.14 -0.03
CA GLY A 38 0.93 11.97 0.69
C GLY A 38 1.32 10.77 -0.18
N ASN A 39 1.32 10.94 -1.51
CA ASN A 39 1.71 9.90 -2.47
C ASN A 39 2.93 10.31 -3.32
N LEU A 40 3.87 9.38 -3.51
CA LEU A 40 5.06 9.53 -4.36
C LEU A 40 5.30 8.26 -5.18
N ARG A 41 6.04 8.35 -6.27
CA ARG A 41 6.61 7.20 -6.97
C ARG A 41 8.12 7.26 -6.97
N LEU A 42 8.77 6.16 -6.61
CA LEU A 42 10.22 5.99 -6.64
C LEU A 42 10.55 4.97 -7.71
N PHE A 43 11.23 5.41 -8.77
CA PHE A 43 11.73 4.56 -9.85
C PHE A 43 13.15 4.16 -9.54
N THR A 44 13.47 2.90 -9.79
CA THR A 44 14.78 2.33 -9.53
C THR A 44 15.50 1.92 -10.80
N ASP A 45 16.80 1.72 -10.70
CA ASP A 45 17.65 1.12 -11.74
C ASP A 45 17.37 -0.36 -12.02
N MET A 46 16.58 -1.03 -11.17
CA MET A 46 16.21 -2.44 -11.31
C MET A 46 14.88 -2.64 -12.07
N ASN A 47 14.40 -1.63 -12.80
CA ASN A 47 13.07 -1.61 -13.42
C ASN A 47 11.91 -1.77 -12.43
N GLU A 48 12.11 -1.40 -11.16
CA GLU A 48 11.04 -1.40 -10.16
C GLU A 48 10.52 0.01 -9.91
N VAL A 49 9.21 0.13 -9.71
CA VAL A 49 8.52 1.38 -9.34
C VAL A 49 7.74 1.16 -8.06
N TYR A 50 8.10 1.92 -7.02
CA TYR A 50 7.46 1.86 -5.72
C TYR A 50 6.50 3.05 -5.57
N HIS A 51 5.20 2.78 -5.56
CA HIS A 51 4.19 3.77 -5.19
C HIS A 51 4.11 3.86 -3.67
N LEU A 52 4.65 4.93 -3.11
CA LEU A 52 4.61 5.23 -1.70
C LEU A 52 3.36 6.01 -1.35
N LYS A 53 2.60 5.50 -0.38
CA LYS A 53 1.58 6.23 0.37
C LYS A 53 2.02 6.36 1.83
N PHE A 54 2.02 7.57 2.38
CA PHE A 54 2.16 7.76 3.82
C PHE A 54 0.78 7.73 4.49
N SER A 55 0.64 6.95 5.56
CA SER A 55 -0.62 6.90 6.33
C SER A 55 -0.39 7.00 7.84
N LYS A 56 -1.16 7.88 8.48
CA LYS A 56 -1.19 8.00 9.95
C LYS A 56 -2.18 7.06 10.61
N LYS A 57 -3.17 6.57 9.86
CA LYS A 57 -4.28 5.78 10.39
C LYS A 57 -4.77 4.79 9.34
N LEU A 58 -5.05 3.57 9.79
CA LEU A 58 -5.73 2.57 8.98
C LEU A 58 -7.23 2.64 9.17
N ILE A 59 -7.97 2.09 8.21
CA ILE A 59 -9.43 2.08 8.26
C ILE A 59 -9.87 0.74 8.82
N GLU A 60 -10.92 0.73 9.63
CA GLU A 60 -11.60 -0.50 10.04
C GLU A 60 -12.95 -0.57 9.32
N PRO A 61 -13.40 -1.77 8.91
CA PRO A 61 -14.76 -1.94 8.44
C PRO A 61 -15.77 -1.44 9.49
N ARG A 62 -16.85 -0.79 9.05
CA ARG A 62 -17.88 -0.32 9.98
C ARG A 62 -18.55 -1.50 10.69
N PRO A 63 -18.88 -1.35 11.99
CA PRO A 63 -19.62 -2.39 12.71
C PRO A 63 -21.01 -2.58 12.08
N LYS A 64 -21.53 -3.80 12.19
CA LYS A 64 -22.89 -4.11 11.73
C LYS A 64 -23.88 -3.39 12.63
N THR A 65 -24.68 -2.51 12.07
CA THR A 65 -25.83 -1.91 12.76
C THR A 65 -27.10 -2.26 12.00
N PRO A 66 -28.28 -2.29 12.65
CA PRO A 66 -29.55 -2.57 11.98
C PRO A 66 -29.82 -1.66 10.76
N THR A 67 -29.23 -0.46 10.77
CA THR A 67 -29.38 0.58 9.75
C THR A 67 -28.23 0.64 8.75
N ASN A 68 -27.11 -0.05 8.98
CA ASN A 68 -25.93 -0.01 8.12
C ASN A 68 -25.50 -1.43 7.69
N ASN A 69 -26.28 -2.00 6.78
CA ASN A 69 -25.96 -3.24 6.06
C ASN A 69 -25.62 -2.89 4.60
N SER A 70 -24.62 -2.03 4.38
CA SER A 70 -24.12 -1.85 3.02
C SER A 70 -23.40 -3.12 2.58
N ASP A 71 -23.72 -3.61 1.37
CA ASP A 71 -23.07 -4.76 0.74
C ASP A 71 -21.54 -4.63 0.74
N LEU A 72 -21.05 -3.41 0.50
CA LEU A 72 -19.63 -3.06 0.59
C LEU A 72 -19.04 -3.28 2.00
N ASP A 73 -19.68 -2.83 3.08
CA ASP A 73 -19.15 -3.08 4.43
C ASP A 73 -19.09 -4.59 4.73
N GLU A 74 -20.00 -5.39 4.17
CA GLU A 74 -19.96 -6.84 4.28
C GLU A 74 -18.78 -7.45 3.53
N LYS A 75 -18.57 -7.04 2.27
CA LYS A 75 -17.40 -7.43 1.47
C LYS A 75 -16.09 -7.10 2.17
N LEU A 76 -15.96 -5.89 2.72
CA LEU A 76 -14.79 -5.45 3.47
C LEU A 76 -14.55 -6.29 4.74
N ARG A 77 -15.61 -6.60 5.50
CA ARG A 77 -15.50 -7.49 6.67
C ARG A 77 -15.10 -8.91 6.29
N LEU A 78 -15.65 -9.44 5.18
CA LEU A 78 -15.28 -10.76 4.69
C LEU A 78 -13.82 -10.79 4.24
N ALA A 79 -13.37 -9.77 3.49
CA ALA A 79 -11.97 -9.65 3.09
C ALA A 79 -11.03 -9.62 4.30
N VAL A 80 -11.35 -8.82 5.32
CA VAL A 80 -10.58 -8.79 6.58
C VAL A 80 -10.62 -10.15 7.30
N LYS A 81 -11.78 -10.80 7.37
CA LYS A 81 -11.91 -12.11 8.03
C LYS A 81 -11.03 -13.18 7.39
N TYR A 82 -10.96 -13.22 6.05
CA TYR A 82 -10.22 -14.26 5.33
C TYR A 82 -8.75 -13.92 5.09
N PHE A 83 -8.40 -12.64 4.96
CA PHE A 83 -7.03 -12.23 4.57
C PHE A 83 -6.36 -11.31 5.58
N GLY A 84 -7.05 -10.90 6.64
CA GLY A 84 -6.53 -9.97 7.64
C GLY A 84 -5.46 -10.56 8.56
N ASN A 85 -5.29 -11.89 8.61
CA ASN A 85 -4.24 -12.55 9.42
C ASN A 85 -4.14 -12.05 10.87
N GLY A 86 -5.29 -11.81 11.51
CA GLY A 86 -5.38 -11.26 12.87
C GLY A 86 -5.43 -9.72 12.94
N GLU A 87 -5.16 -9.02 11.84
CA GLU A 87 -5.40 -7.57 11.72
C GLU A 87 -6.80 -7.28 11.16
N ASN A 88 -7.53 -6.39 11.84
CA ASN A 88 -8.90 -6.00 11.47
C ASN A 88 -8.98 -4.73 10.61
N THR A 89 -7.84 -4.29 10.09
CA THR A 89 -7.71 -3.02 9.39
C THR A 89 -7.56 -3.21 7.89
N LEU A 90 -7.83 -2.13 7.17
CA LEU A 90 -7.78 -1.99 5.73
C LEU A 90 -6.85 -0.85 5.35
N ASN A 91 -6.24 -1.01 4.19
CA ASN A 91 -5.47 0.03 3.54
C ASN A 91 -6.08 0.35 2.17
N GLY A 92 -6.35 1.64 1.94
CA GLY A 92 -6.96 2.11 0.70
C GLY A 92 -5.95 2.73 -0.27
N LEU A 93 -6.14 2.53 -1.56
CA LEU A 93 -5.50 3.34 -2.60
C LEU A 93 -6.56 3.77 -3.61
N ASP A 94 -6.39 4.97 -4.16
CA ASP A 94 -7.24 5.45 -5.24
C ASP A 94 -7.20 4.46 -6.41
N GLU A 95 -8.36 4.13 -6.98
CA GLU A 95 -8.46 3.15 -8.06
C GLU A 95 -7.64 3.57 -9.28
N ASP A 96 -7.68 4.86 -9.65
CA ASP A 96 -6.86 5.41 -10.73
C ASP A 96 -5.36 5.17 -10.50
N LEU A 97 -4.88 5.28 -9.26
CA LEU A 97 -3.48 5.05 -8.94
C LEU A 97 -3.11 3.57 -9.07
N LEU A 98 -4.03 2.65 -8.77
CA LEU A 98 -3.83 1.21 -9.02
C LEU A 98 -3.75 0.93 -10.53
N LEU A 99 -4.66 1.52 -11.33
CA LEU A 99 -4.64 1.38 -12.79
C LEU A 99 -3.35 1.91 -13.39
N GLU A 100 -2.89 3.09 -12.95
CA GLU A 100 -1.60 3.64 -13.39
C GLU A 100 -0.41 2.72 -13.07
N LEU A 101 -0.45 1.98 -11.96
CA LEU A 101 0.58 0.97 -11.69
C LEU A 101 0.54 -0.15 -12.73
N ILE A 102 -0.65 -0.61 -13.14
CA ILE A 102 -0.78 -1.61 -14.21
C ILE A 102 -0.27 -1.08 -15.56
N GLU A 103 -0.55 0.19 -15.86
CA GLU A 103 -0.05 0.85 -17.08
C GLU A 103 1.48 0.95 -17.06
N ILE A 104 2.08 1.33 -15.92
CA ILE A 104 3.53 1.33 -15.72
C ILE A 104 4.10 -0.08 -15.93
N GLU A 105 3.44 -1.13 -15.41
CA GLU A 105 3.89 -2.50 -15.63
C GLU A 105 3.90 -2.91 -17.11
N SER A 106 2.96 -2.41 -17.90
CA SER A 106 2.92 -2.70 -19.35
C SER A 106 4.15 -2.19 -20.11
N THR A 107 4.93 -1.29 -19.51
CA THR A 107 6.21 -0.80 -20.06
C THR A 107 7.41 -1.70 -19.72
N GLY A 108 7.18 -2.84 -19.06
CA GLY A 108 8.22 -3.78 -18.64
C GLY A 108 8.78 -3.52 -17.23
N GLN A 109 8.12 -2.66 -16.45
CA GLN A 109 8.50 -2.35 -15.07
C GLN A 109 7.74 -3.23 -14.08
N GLN A 110 8.32 -3.53 -12.92
CA GLN A 110 7.61 -4.16 -11.81
C GLN A 110 7.11 -3.07 -10.86
N THR A 111 5.82 -3.08 -10.52
CA THR A 111 5.27 -2.08 -9.59
C THR A 111 4.97 -2.65 -8.22
N TYR A 112 5.07 -1.79 -7.21
CA TYR A 112 4.71 -2.09 -5.83
C TYR A 112 3.82 -1.02 -5.25
N PHE A 113 2.69 -1.43 -4.68
CA PHE A 113 1.90 -0.62 -3.78
C PHE A 113 2.53 -0.70 -2.38
N VAL A 114 3.05 0.43 -1.89
CA VAL A 114 3.70 0.53 -0.59
C VAL A 114 2.97 1.54 0.28
N THR A 115 2.65 1.15 1.50
CA THR A 115 2.25 2.10 2.54
C THR A 115 3.26 2.10 3.67
N VAL A 116 3.75 3.29 3.97
CA VAL A 116 4.56 3.54 5.16
C VAL A 116 3.67 4.18 6.21
N MET A 117 3.57 3.52 7.35
CA MET A 117 2.72 3.89 8.48
C MET A 117 3.48 4.79 9.46
N SER A 118 2.75 5.65 10.18
CA SER A 118 3.35 6.49 11.22
C SER A 118 3.95 5.70 12.39
N ASP A 119 3.50 4.46 12.60
CA ASP A 119 4.07 3.54 13.60
C ASP A 119 5.37 2.86 13.12
N GLY A 120 5.85 3.20 11.93
CA GLY A 120 7.07 2.65 11.32
C GLY A 120 6.83 1.41 10.48
N ARG A 121 5.60 0.88 10.38
CA ARG A 121 5.33 -0.27 9.52
C ARG A 121 5.45 0.09 8.04
N VAL A 122 6.18 -0.72 7.28
CA VAL A 122 6.23 -0.67 5.82
C VAL A 122 5.54 -1.89 5.26
N LEU A 123 4.37 -1.66 4.66
CA LEU A 123 3.48 -2.70 4.17
C LEU A 123 3.44 -2.62 2.65
N TRP A 124 3.70 -3.72 1.94
CA TRP A 124 3.62 -3.70 0.49
C TRP A 124 3.09 -4.97 -0.14
N ARG A 125 2.69 -4.86 -1.40
CA ARG A 125 2.41 -5.93 -2.38
C ARG A 125 2.73 -5.42 -3.78
N SER A 126 2.75 -6.30 -4.79
CA SER A 126 2.86 -5.81 -6.17
C SER A 126 1.62 -4.98 -6.53
N GLY A 127 1.76 -4.01 -7.44
CA GLY A 127 0.63 -3.22 -7.92
C GLY A 127 -0.45 -4.12 -8.55
N ARG A 128 -0.02 -5.11 -9.34
CA ARG A 128 -0.89 -6.14 -9.91
C ARG A 128 -1.67 -6.93 -8.88
N GLU A 129 -1.01 -7.52 -7.88
CA GLU A 129 -1.70 -8.31 -6.85
C GLU A 129 -2.74 -7.45 -6.12
N ALA A 130 -2.41 -6.19 -5.81
CA ALA A 130 -3.33 -5.28 -5.15
C ALA A 130 -4.54 -4.95 -6.03
N TYR A 131 -4.32 -4.64 -7.32
CA TYR A 131 -5.40 -4.40 -8.29
C TYR A 131 -6.30 -5.63 -8.44
N GLU A 132 -5.72 -6.79 -8.68
CA GLU A 132 -6.46 -8.05 -8.85
C GLU A 132 -7.27 -8.39 -7.60
N PHE A 133 -6.72 -8.18 -6.40
CA PHE A 133 -7.46 -8.37 -5.15
C PHE A 133 -8.69 -7.48 -5.11
N VAL A 134 -8.51 -6.18 -5.35
CA VAL A 134 -9.58 -5.17 -5.26
C VAL A 134 -10.70 -5.49 -6.25
N GLN A 135 -10.36 -5.86 -7.49
CA GLN A 135 -11.34 -6.23 -8.51
C GLN A 135 -12.02 -7.57 -8.20
N ARG A 136 -11.27 -8.57 -7.71
CA ARG A 136 -11.79 -9.92 -7.44
C ARG A 136 -12.79 -9.94 -6.28
N TYR A 137 -12.55 -9.14 -5.25
CA TYR A 137 -13.37 -9.09 -4.05
C TYR A 137 -14.31 -7.87 -3.99
N ASP A 138 -14.31 -7.05 -5.04
CA ASP A 138 -15.16 -5.86 -5.19
C ASP A 138 -15.09 -4.94 -3.96
N THR A 139 -13.86 -4.64 -3.53
CA THR A 139 -13.59 -3.84 -2.32
C THR A 139 -13.37 -2.36 -2.65
N ILE A 140 -14.14 -1.83 -3.60
CA ILE A 140 -14.05 -0.44 -4.08
C ILE A 140 -15.19 0.40 -3.52
N ILE A 141 -14.87 1.59 -3.03
CA ILE A 141 -15.87 2.59 -2.64
C ILE A 141 -15.97 3.64 -3.74
N HIS A 142 -16.98 3.54 -4.61
CA HIS A 142 -17.11 4.42 -5.78
C HIS A 142 -17.55 5.86 -5.47
N PHE A 143 -18.19 6.12 -4.32
CA PHE A 143 -18.66 7.47 -3.94
C PHE A 143 -18.47 7.80 -2.45
N PRO A 144 -17.24 7.83 -1.94
CA PRO A 144 -17.02 8.21 -0.57
C PRO A 144 -17.24 9.72 -0.41
N LYS A 145 -18.17 10.17 0.45
CA LYS A 145 -18.26 11.61 0.78
C LYS A 145 -16.92 12.21 1.25
N ALA A 146 -16.04 11.37 1.79
CA ALA A 146 -14.71 11.75 2.29
C ALA A 146 -13.59 11.69 1.24
N PHE A 147 -13.76 10.97 0.12
CA PHE A 147 -12.74 10.82 -0.90
C PHE A 147 -13.36 11.17 -2.27
N GLN A 148 -12.83 12.17 -2.95
CA GLN A 148 -13.39 12.71 -4.20
C GLN A 148 -13.28 11.76 -5.40
N GLN A 149 -13.01 10.47 -5.15
CA GLN A 149 -12.64 9.46 -6.14
C GLN A 149 -12.87 8.04 -5.58
N PRO A 150 -13.02 7.03 -6.45
CA PRO A 150 -13.06 5.64 -6.02
C PRO A 150 -11.78 5.20 -5.29
N VAL A 151 -11.95 4.50 -4.18
CA VAL A 151 -10.83 3.96 -3.38
C VAL A 151 -11.01 2.46 -3.24
N GLY A 152 -10.02 1.70 -3.68
CA GLY A 152 -9.92 0.26 -3.50
C GLY A 152 -9.25 -0.08 -2.17
N PHE A 153 -9.78 -1.07 -1.45
CA PHE A 153 -9.29 -1.47 -0.13
C PHE A 153 -8.73 -2.88 -0.11
N VAL A 154 -7.58 -3.05 0.55
CA VAL A 154 -6.99 -4.36 0.85
C VAL A 154 -6.81 -4.54 2.36
N PRO A 155 -7.01 -5.75 2.91
CA PRO A 155 -6.72 -6.06 4.31
C PRO A 155 -5.26 -5.80 4.64
N THR A 156 -5.00 -5.14 5.77
CA THR A 156 -3.63 -4.78 6.16
C THR A 156 -2.77 -6.03 6.39
N GLY A 157 -3.30 -7.07 7.03
CA GLY A 157 -2.55 -8.31 7.25
C GLY A 157 -2.36 -9.19 6.01
N TRP A 158 -2.96 -8.83 4.86
CA TRP A 158 -2.66 -9.46 3.57
C TRP A 158 -1.39 -8.87 2.93
N LEU A 159 -1.03 -7.64 3.32
CA LEU A 159 0.19 -6.97 2.86
C LEU A 159 1.42 -7.59 3.55
N ILE A 160 2.54 -7.62 2.84
CA ILE A 160 3.79 -8.11 3.40
C ILE A 160 4.42 -6.99 4.22
N ASN A 161 4.62 -7.25 5.52
CA ASN A 161 5.35 -6.34 6.39
C ASN A 161 6.86 -6.49 6.13
N LYS A 162 7.50 -5.38 5.76
CA LYS A 162 8.92 -5.29 5.39
C LYS A 162 9.72 -4.36 6.30
N SER A 163 9.08 -3.93 7.38
CA SER A 163 9.75 -3.26 8.49
C SER A 163 10.76 -4.22 9.10
N ASN A 164 11.98 -3.78 9.32
CA ASN A 164 13.07 -4.58 9.90
C ASN A 164 13.48 -5.78 9.04
N LEU A 165 13.81 -5.57 7.76
CA LEU A 165 14.60 -6.57 7.02
C LEU A 165 15.89 -6.86 7.82
N ILE A 166 15.97 -8.05 8.42
CA ILE A 166 17.19 -8.56 9.04
C ILE A 166 18.17 -8.79 7.88
N ILE A 167 19.12 -7.87 7.73
CA ILE A 167 20.26 -8.04 6.84
C ILE A 167 21.21 -9.01 7.54
N GLY A 168 20.95 -10.30 7.39
CA GLY A 168 21.89 -11.35 7.73
C GLY A 168 22.17 -12.14 6.46
N LEU A 169 23.41 -12.10 5.96
CA LEU A 169 23.86 -13.15 5.04
C LEU A 169 23.62 -14.49 5.74
N PRO A 170 23.14 -15.54 5.04
CA PRO A 170 23.03 -16.85 5.65
C PRO A 170 24.41 -17.27 6.16
N ASN A 171 24.56 -17.34 7.49
CA ASN A 171 25.74 -17.92 8.10
C ASN A 171 25.65 -19.42 7.89
N ILE A 172 26.48 -19.94 6.97
CA ILE A 172 26.73 -21.37 6.89
C ILE A 172 27.42 -21.74 8.20
N LEU A 173 26.71 -22.48 9.06
CA LEU A 173 27.30 -23.11 10.23
C LEU A 173 28.42 -24.02 9.72
N LYS A 174 29.67 -23.72 10.12
CA LYS A 174 30.82 -24.59 9.86
C LYS A 174 30.84 -25.74 10.85
#